data_AF-A0A562PDA1-F1
#
_entry.id   AF-A0A562PDA1-F1
#
_cell.length_a   1.000
_cell.length_b   1.000
_cell.length_c   1.000
_cell.angle_alpha   90.00
_cell.angle_beta   90.00
_cell.angle_gamma   90.00
#
_symmetry.space_group_name_H-M   'P 1'
#
loop_
_entity.id
_entity.type
_entity.pdbx_description
1 polymer ?
#
loop_
_entity_poly.entity_id
_entity_poly.type
_entity_poly.pdbx_seq_one_letter_code
_entity_poly.pdbx_strand_id
1 'polypeptide(L)'
;MMQPDDAFVDWWHTPWRLPYAPQAWPDGAAPAGELARRHGYRLWCDAAGVPAALPATFDPQWQAMARCDGPALETAAGLYGGLLAARERDHAALARLPLAQRRWCMSVALTQPLTALVPGLAGTDRGLAELAAALAAGFPGLWPRLRLLLPPEQTAHIAPAGAAAASPRLARCWRLCAERAALPWQEAA
;
A
#
# COMPACT_ATOMS: atom_id res chain seq x y z
N MET A 1 -3.20 -18.78 15.14
CA MET A 1 -3.70 -17.85 14.11
C MET A 1 -3.77 -16.48 14.76
N MET A 2 -2.99 -15.51 14.28
CA MET A 2 -2.99 -14.16 14.85
C MET A 2 -4.27 -13.45 14.40
N GLN A 3 -5.01 -12.85 15.33
CA GLN A 3 -6.23 -12.10 15.01
C GLN A 3 -5.87 -10.69 14.56
N PRO A 4 -6.65 -10.06 13.66
CA PRO A 4 -6.55 -8.63 13.42
C PRO A 4 -6.79 -7.84 14.70
N ASP A 5 -6.14 -6.69 14.86
CA ASP A 5 -6.46 -5.77 15.95
C ASP A 5 -7.72 -4.95 15.64
N ASP A 6 -8.30 -4.37 16.69
CA ASP A 6 -9.53 -3.58 16.58
C ASP A 6 -9.35 -2.37 15.64
N ALA A 7 -8.16 -1.74 15.65
CA ALA A 7 -7.85 -0.62 14.79
C ALA A 7 -7.89 -0.99 13.28
N PHE A 8 -7.39 -2.17 12.91
CA PHE A 8 -7.46 -2.68 11.55
C PHE A 8 -8.90 -3.01 11.15
N VAL A 9 -9.67 -3.62 12.05
CA VAL A 9 -11.09 -3.94 11.81
C VAL A 9 -11.90 -2.66 11.62
N ASP A 10 -11.69 -1.66 12.48
CA ASP A 10 -12.32 -0.34 12.36
C ASP A 10 -11.94 0.36 11.06
N TRP A 11 -10.65 0.38 10.70
CA TRP A 11 -10.19 0.91 9.42
C TRP A 11 -10.87 0.22 8.24
N TRP A 12 -10.92 -1.11 8.24
CA TRP A 12 -11.51 -1.91 7.16
C TRP A 12 -12.99 -1.60 6.95
N HIS A 13 -13.71 -1.36 8.05
CA HIS A 13 -15.14 -1.09 8.07
C HIS A 13 -15.48 0.41 8.05
N THR A 14 -14.51 1.33 7.97
CA THR A 14 -14.76 2.77 7.83
C THR A 14 -14.09 3.41 6.59
N PRO A 15 -14.13 2.76 5.41
CA PRO A 15 -13.34 3.19 4.25
C PRO A 15 -13.85 4.48 3.59
N TRP A 16 -15.04 4.95 3.94
CA TRP A 16 -15.55 6.27 3.56
C TRP A 16 -14.77 7.44 4.19
N ARG A 17 -13.91 7.17 5.18
CA ARG A 17 -12.99 8.18 5.74
C ARG A 17 -11.73 8.38 4.90
N LEU A 18 -11.53 7.59 3.84
CA LEU A 18 -10.34 7.70 2.99
C LEU A 18 -10.47 8.90 2.04
N PRO A 19 -9.39 9.66 1.77
CA PRO A 19 -9.47 10.94 1.06
C PRO A 19 -10.09 10.86 -0.33
N TYR A 20 -9.79 9.80 -1.07
CA TYR A 20 -10.27 9.60 -2.45
C TYR A 20 -11.36 8.52 -2.55
N ALA A 21 -11.98 8.16 -1.43
CA ALA A 21 -13.17 7.33 -1.43
C ALA A 21 -14.38 8.12 -1.98
N PRO A 22 -15.37 7.43 -2.58
CA PRO A 22 -16.69 8.04 -2.82
C PRO A 22 -17.25 8.58 -1.50
N GLN A 23 -17.52 9.88 -1.49
CA GLN A 23 -17.99 10.62 -0.30
C GLN A 23 -19.47 10.37 0.00
N ALA A 24 -20.21 9.78 -0.94
CA ALA A 24 -21.65 9.60 -0.81
C ALA A 24 -21.99 8.32 -0.04
N TRP A 25 -22.43 8.49 1.21
CA TRP A 25 -23.41 7.59 1.80
C TRP A 25 -24.80 8.01 1.26
N PRO A 26 -25.69 7.08 0.87
CA PRO A 26 -26.92 7.44 0.17
C PRO A 26 -27.79 8.52 0.84
N ASP A 27 -27.83 8.64 2.18
CA ASP A 27 -28.75 9.59 2.83
C ASP A 27 -28.24 10.12 4.18
N GLY A 28 -27.02 10.71 4.24
CA GLY A 28 -26.58 11.65 5.29
C GLY A 28 -26.52 11.22 6.77
N ALA A 29 -27.19 10.13 7.16
CA ALA A 29 -27.21 9.57 8.50
C ALA A 29 -26.39 8.29 8.52
N ALA A 30 -25.46 8.20 9.47
CA ALA A 30 -24.81 6.93 9.77
C ALA A 30 -25.90 5.89 10.09
N PRO A 31 -25.91 4.72 9.44
CA PRO A 31 -26.94 3.73 9.61
C PRO A 31 -27.08 3.32 11.08
N ALA A 32 -28.29 3.46 11.63
CA ALA A 32 -28.60 2.97 12.96
C ALA A 32 -28.68 1.43 12.92
N GLY A 33 -27.73 0.76 13.57
CA GLY A 33 -27.70 -0.69 13.71
C GLY A 33 -26.80 -1.44 12.72
N GLU A 34 -26.41 -2.66 13.13
CA GLU A 34 -25.38 -3.47 12.46
C GLU A 34 -25.74 -3.88 11.03
N LEU A 35 -27.01 -4.21 10.77
CA LEU A 35 -27.46 -4.66 9.45
C LEU A 35 -27.40 -3.52 8.41
N ALA A 36 -27.78 -2.31 8.81
CA ALA A 36 -27.74 -1.14 7.96
C ALA A 36 -26.27 -0.70 7.68
N ARG A 37 -25.36 -0.85 8.65
CA ARG A 37 -23.90 -0.70 8.43
C ARG A 37 -23.38 -1.65 7.36
N ARG A 38 -23.71 -2.94 7.47
CA ARG A 38 -23.28 -3.95 6.50
C ARG A 38 -23.82 -3.69 5.10
N HIS A 39 -25.09 -3.29 4.98
CA HIS A 39 -25.70 -3.01 3.69
C HIS A 39 -25.06 -1.79 3.02
N GLY A 40 -24.96 -0.65 3.71
CA GLY A 40 -24.37 0.53 3.11
C GLY A 40 -22.85 0.40 2.90
N TYR A 41 -22.15 -0.43 3.67
CA TYR A 41 -20.77 -0.81 3.35
C TYR A 41 -20.66 -1.55 2.00
N ARG A 42 -21.58 -2.45 1.67
CA ARG A 42 -21.60 -3.10 0.34
C ARG A 42 -21.89 -2.10 -0.78
N LEU A 43 -22.89 -1.24 -0.59
CA LEU A 43 -23.21 -0.18 -1.57
C LEU A 43 -22.03 0.76 -1.80
N TRP A 44 -21.34 1.15 -0.74
CA TRP A 44 -20.13 1.96 -0.83
C TRP A 44 -19.02 1.23 -1.60
N CYS A 45 -18.80 -0.06 -1.30
CA CYS A 45 -17.81 -0.87 -2.01
C CYS A 45 -18.11 -0.96 -3.51
N ASP A 46 -19.37 -1.17 -3.88
CA ASP A 46 -19.82 -1.19 -5.28
C ASP A 46 -19.56 0.17 -5.96
N ALA A 47 -19.90 1.28 -5.30
CA ALA A 47 -19.65 2.63 -5.81
C ALA A 47 -18.15 2.95 -5.94
N ALA A 48 -17.32 2.43 -5.03
CA ALA A 48 -15.86 2.59 -5.03
C ALA A 48 -15.15 1.60 -5.98
N GLY A 49 -15.88 0.65 -6.58
CA GLY A 49 -15.31 -0.42 -7.39
C GLY A 49 -14.29 -1.28 -6.62
N VAL A 50 -14.53 -1.53 -5.32
CA VAL A 50 -13.68 -2.36 -4.47
C VAL A 50 -14.45 -3.56 -3.91
N PRO A 51 -13.79 -4.69 -3.61
CA PRO A 51 -14.49 -5.84 -3.03
C PRO A 51 -15.02 -5.57 -1.62
N ALA A 52 -16.31 -5.88 -1.41
CA ALA A 52 -16.97 -5.78 -0.11
C ALA A 52 -16.62 -6.90 0.88
N ALA A 53 -15.82 -7.89 0.49
CA ALA A 53 -15.43 -9.00 1.36
C ALA A 53 -14.15 -8.69 2.15
N LEU A 54 -14.12 -9.09 3.43
CA LEU A 54 -12.86 -9.37 4.11
C LEU A 54 -12.15 -10.51 3.36
N PRO A 55 -10.82 -10.46 3.20
CA PRO A 55 -10.11 -11.57 2.59
C PRO A 55 -10.24 -12.81 3.48
N ALA A 56 -10.37 -13.97 2.83
CA ALA A 56 -10.50 -15.25 3.51
C ALA A 56 -9.25 -15.61 4.35
N THR A 57 -8.10 -15.01 4.04
CA THR A 57 -6.84 -15.16 4.75
C THR A 57 -6.39 -13.82 5.29
N PHE A 58 -6.27 -13.73 6.61
CA PHE A 58 -5.63 -12.59 7.27
C PHE A 58 -4.11 -12.82 7.35
N ASP A 59 -3.33 -11.89 6.79
CA ASP A 59 -1.87 -11.87 6.95
C ASP A 59 -1.45 -10.63 7.76
N PRO A 60 -1.06 -10.81 9.04
CA PRO A 60 -0.69 -9.71 9.91
C PRO A 60 0.57 -8.97 9.44
N GLN A 61 1.39 -9.56 8.56
CA GLN A 61 2.60 -8.92 8.08
C GLN A 61 2.30 -7.69 7.22
N TRP A 62 1.12 -7.66 6.60
CA TRP A 62 0.65 -6.54 5.77
C TRP A 62 -0.23 -5.54 6.52
N GLN A 63 -0.61 -5.84 7.76
CA GLN A 63 -1.43 -4.96 8.60
C GLN A 63 -0.78 -3.58 8.81
N ALA A 64 0.55 -3.51 8.84
CA ALA A 64 1.27 -2.24 8.95
C ALA A 64 0.98 -1.29 7.78
N MET A 65 0.72 -1.82 6.57
CA MET A 65 0.39 -0.98 5.40
C MET A 65 -0.99 -0.34 5.52
N ALA A 66 -1.93 -1.00 6.19
CA ALA A 66 -3.28 -0.45 6.42
C ALA A 66 -3.26 0.81 7.31
N ARG A 67 -2.16 1.05 8.03
CA ARG A 67 -1.99 2.20 8.91
C ARG A 67 -1.31 3.39 8.23
N CYS A 68 -0.82 3.23 7.01
CA CYS A 68 -0.25 4.34 6.25
C CYS A 68 -1.36 5.31 5.82
N ASP A 69 -1.09 6.60 5.91
CA ASP A 69 -1.84 7.60 5.16
C ASP A 69 -1.30 7.69 3.71
N GLY A 70 -1.95 8.51 2.87
CA GLY A 70 -1.55 8.69 1.48
C GLY A 70 -0.09 9.11 1.30
N PRO A 71 0.37 10.21 1.92
CA PRO A 71 1.76 10.66 1.81
C PRO A 71 2.79 9.63 2.30
N ALA A 72 2.51 8.91 3.40
CA ALA A 72 3.39 7.86 3.89
C ALA A 72 3.44 6.66 2.94
N LEU A 73 2.30 6.26 2.37
CA LEU A 73 2.22 5.19 1.39
C LEU A 73 2.99 5.55 0.11
N GLU A 74 2.83 6.77 -0.40
CA GLU A 74 3.54 7.27 -1.57
C GLU A 74 5.06 7.27 -1.33
N THR A 75 5.50 7.80 -0.19
CA THR A 75 6.91 7.83 0.18
C THR A 75 7.47 6.41 0.33
N ALA A 76 6.74 5.51 1.00
CA ALA A 76 7.15 4.11 1.15
C ALA A 76 7.29 3.41 -0.21
N ALA A 77 6.37 3.65 -1.14
CA ALA A 77 6.45 3.13 -2.49
C ALA A 77 7.64 3.68 -3.27
N GLY A 78 7.90 4.99 -3.19
CA GLY A 78 9.10 5.61 -3.76
C GLY A 78 10.40 4.99 -3.23
N LEU A 79 10.47 4.75 -1.92
CA LEU A 79 11.62 4.09 -1.28
C LEU A 79 11.78 2.63 -1.74
N TYR A 80 10.70 1.87 -1.84
CA TYR A 80 10.73 0.49 -2.31
C TYR A 80 11.22 0.41 -3.77
N GLY A 81 10.68 1.28 -4.65
CA GLY A 81 11.18 1.44 -6.01
C GLY A 81 12.67 1.83 -6.05
N GLY A 82 13.10 2.70 -5.16
CA GLY A 82 14.51 3.08 -4.98
C GLY A 82 15.41 1.95 -4.52
N LEU A 83 14.93 1.07 -3.63
CA LEU A 83 15.65 -0.13 -3.21
C LEU A 83 15.87 -1.10 -4.36
N LEU A 84 14.86 -1.31 -5.20
CA LEU A 84 14.99 -2.12 -6.42
C LEU A 84 15.97 -1.48 -7.41
N ALA A 85 15.86 -0.18 -7.67
CA ALA A 85 16.81 0.55 -8.52
C ALA A 85 18.26 0.43 -8.01
N ALA A 86 18.48 0.53 -6.69
CA ALA A 86 19.79 0.32 -6.08
C ALA A 86 20.30 -1.11 -6.26
N ARG A 87 19.43 -2.11 -6.09
CA ARG A 87 19.77 -3.53 -6.31
C ARG A 87 20.15 -3.80 -7.77
N GLU A 88 19.47 -3.17 -8.71
CA GLU A 88 19.66 -3.31 -10.15
C GLU A 88 20.75 -2.37 -10.72
N ARG A 89 21.33 -1.50 -9.87
CA ARG A 89 22.31 -0.46 -10.25
C ARG A 89 21.76 0.52 -11.31
N ASP A 90 20.46 0.80 -11.28
CA ASP A 90 19.83 1.82 -12.11
C ASP A 90 20.09 3.22 -11.53
N HIS A 91 21.22 3.79 -11.92
CA HIS A 91 21.63 5.13 -11.49
C HIS A 91 20.66 6.24 -11.96
N ALA A 92 19.97 6.05 -13.08
CA ALA A 92 19.03 7.03 -13.60
C ALA A 92 17.72 7.06 -12.80
N ALA A 93 17.21 5.90 -12.37
CA ALA A 93 16.11 5.83 -11.42
C ALA A 93 16.49 6.40 -10.04
N LEU A 94 17.68 6.06 -9.54
CA LEU A 94 18.17 6.59 -8.25
C LEU A 94 18.38 8.11 -8.26
N ALA A 95 18.79 8.68 -9.38
CA ALA A 95 19.01 10.13 -9.51
C ALA A 95 17.71 10.95 -9.39
N ARG A 96 16.55 10.33 -9.58
CA ARG A 96 15.23 10.96 -9.41
C ARG A 96 14.79 11.07 -7.95
N LEU A 97 15.47 10.39 -7.02
CA LEU A 97 15.17 10.45 -5.59
C LEU A 97 15.92 11.61 -4.91
N PRO A 98 15.34 12.22 -3.87
CA PRO A 98 16.06 13.10 -2.97
C PRO A 98 17.33 12.45 -2.42
N LEU A 99 18.40 13.23 -2.24
CA LEU A 99 19.74 12.73 -1.89
C LEU A 99 19.74 11.81 -0.66
N ALA A 100 19.02 12.20 0.41
CA ALA A 100 18.94 11.43 1.64
C ALA A 100 18.25 10.07 1.43
N GLN A 101 17.18 10.05 0.64
CA GLN A 101 16.46 8.82 0.26
C GLN A 101 17.33 7.92 -0.60
N ARG A 102 17.99 8.47 -1.61
CA ARG A 102 18.94 7.76 -2.47
C ARG A 102 20.04 7.07 -1.66
N ARG A 103 20.67 7.79 -0.73
CA ARG A 103 21.72 7.26 0.15
C ARG A 103 21.21 6.09 0.98
N TRP A 104 20.04 6.26 1.58
CA TRP A 104 19.41 5.20 2.37
C TRP A 104 19.08 3.97 1.51
N CYS A 105 18.51 4.15 0.32
CA CYS A 105 18.20 3.04 -0.59
C CYS A 105 19.48 2.26 -0.95
N MET A 106 20.57 2.97 -1.28
CA MET A 106 21.86 2.34 -1.59
C MET A 106 22.44 1.57 -0.40
N SER A 107 22.35 2.09 0.83
CA SER A 107 22.88 1.41 2.01
C SER A 107 22.06 0.18 2.41
N VAL A 108 20.75 0.24 2.20
CA VAL A 108 19.82 -0.83 2.61
C VAL A 108 19.71 -1.93 1.56
N ALA A 109 19.72 -1.58 0.27
CA ALA A 109 19.36 -2.50 -0.81
C ALA A 109 20.17 -3.79 -0.81
N LEU A 110 21.47 -3.74 -0.49
CA LEU A 110 22.35 -4.90 -0.47
C LEU A 110 22.09 -5.86 0.70
N THR A 111 21.58 -5.36 1.82
CA THR A 111 21.34 -6.14 3.05
C THR A 111 19.96 -6.78 3.10
N GLN A 112 19.02 -6.33 2.26
CA GLN A 112 17.65 -6.83 2.22
C GLN A 112 17.44 -7.86 1.11
N PRO A 113 16.65 -8.92 1.34
CA PRO A 113 16.34 -9.95 0.35
C PRO A 113 15.28 -9.46 -0.66
N LEU A 114 15.60 -8.39 -1.38
CA LEU A 114 14.71 -7.76 -2.35
C LEU A 114 14.44 -8.70 -3.53
N THR A 115 13.19 -8.77 -3.96
CA THR A 115 12.76 -9.49 -5.14
C THR A 115 11.80 -8.59 -5.91
N ALA A 116 12.08 -8.38 -7.19
CA ALA A 116 11.20 -7.64 -8.08
C ALA A 116 10.15 -8.61 -8.65
N LEU A 117 8.87 -8.27 -8.54
CA LEU A 117 7.73 -9.05 -9.03
C LEU A 117 7.23 -8.54 -10.37
N VAL A 118 7.23 -7.23 -10.54
CA VAL A 118 6.83 -6.57 -11.79
C VAL A 118 8.13 -6.28 -12.55
N PRO A 119 8.17 -6.09 -13.87
CA PRO A 119 9.31 -5.42 -14.53
C PRO A 119 8.89 -4.10 -15.23
N GLY A 120 9.85 -3.26 -15.63
CA GLY A 120 9.61 -2.17 -16.58
C GLY A 120 9.03 -0.85 -16.05
N LEU A 121 8.83 -0.72 -14.74
CA LEU A 121 8.42 0.53 -14.08
C LEU A 121 9.58 1.11 -13.25
N ALA A 122 9.53 2.41 -12.95
CA ALA A 122 10.53 3.08 -12.09
C ALA A 122 9.86 3.95 -11.01
N GLY A 123 10.63 4.29 -9.97
CA GLY A 123 10.20 5.25 -8.93
C GLY A 123 9.01 4.78 -8.10
N THR A 124 8.10 5.70 -7.79
CA THR A 124 6.89 5.42 -7.00
C THR A 124 5.97 4.42 -7.68
N ASP A 125 5.73 4.56 -8.98
CA ASP A 125 4.88 3.65 -9.77
C ASP A 125 5.38 2.21 -9.70
N ARG A 126 6.71 2.05 -9.74
CA ARG A 126 7.35 0.75 -9.51
C ARG A 126 6.99 0.18 -8.15
N GLY A 127 7.17 0.97 -7.09
CA GLY A 127 6.80 0.56 -5.73
C GLY A 127 5.32 0.19 -5.63
N LEU A 128 4.42 1.01 -6.14
CA LEU A 128 2.98 0.75 -6.09
C LEU A 128 2.60 -0.54 -6.84
N ALA A 129 3.18 -0.78 -8.02
CA ALA A 129 2.95 -2.02 -8.77
C ALA A 129 3.48 -3.26 -8.03
N GLU A 130 4.66 -3.17 -7.42
CA GLU A 130 5.22 -4.23 -6.58
C GLU A 130 4.35 -4.52 -5.36
N LEU A 131 3.80 -3.48 -4.71
CA LEU A 131 2.86 -3.63 -3.61
C LEU A 131 1.57 -4.29 -4.06
N ALA A 132 0.99 -3.83 -5.18
CA ALA A 132 -0.24 -4.36 -5.74
C ALA A 132 -0.09 -5.86 -6.07
N ALA A 133 1.02 -6.25 -6.70
CA ALA A 133 1.34 -7.64 -7.01
C ALA A 133 1.50 -8.49 -5.74
N ALA A 134 2.24 -7.99 -4.75
CA ALA A 134 2.41 -8.67 -3.47
C ALA A 134 1.08 -8.91 -2.75
N LEU A 135 0.25 -7.86 -2.66
CA LEU A 135 -1.04 -7.94 -1.98
C LEU A 135 -2.05 -8.81 -2.73
N ALA A 136 -2.01 -8.86 -4.07
CA ALA A 136 -2.89 -9.74 -4.83
C ALA A 136 -2.74 -11.22 -4.41
N ALA A 137 -1.53 -11.65 -4.03
CA ALA A 137 -1.29 -13.01 -3.57
C ALA A 137 -1.41 -13.17 -2.04
N GLY A 138 -0.95 -12.21 -1.25
CA GLY A 138 -0.89 -12.32 0.22
C GLY A 138 -2.11 -11.78 0.97
N PHE A 139 -2.78 -10.77 0.43
CA PHE A 139 -3.90 -10.06 1.06
C PHE A 139 -4.80 -9.40 -0.02
N PRO A 140 -5.54 -10.18 -0.82
CA PRO A 140 -6.15 -9.73 -2.09
C PRO A 140 -7.16 -8.58 -1.95
N GLY A 141 -7.67 -8.31 -0.76
CA GLY A 141 -8.58 -7.19 -0.49
C GLY A 141 -7.91 -5.89 -0.04
N LEU A 142 -6.60 -5.89 0.26
CA LEU A 142 -5.93 -4.72 0.84
C LEU A 142 -5.58 -3.67 -0.22
N TRP A 143 -5.02 -4.07 -1.36
CA TRP A 143 -4.62 -3.14 -2.43
C TRP A 143 -5.78 -2.23 -2.92
N PRO A 144 -6.98 -2.76 -3.22
CA PRO A 144 -8.10 -1.92 -3.65
C PRO A 144 -8.50 -0.81 -2.65
N ARG A 145 -8.20 -1.00 -1.37
CA ARG A 145 -8.42 0.03 -0.32
C ARG A 145 -7.25 0.99 -0.23
N LEU A 146 -6.02 0.49 -0.26
CA LEU A 146 -4.82 1.35 -0.21
C LEU A 146 -4.76 2.35 -1.36
N ARG A 147 -5.20 1.97 -2.57
CA ARG A 147 -5.26 2.92 -3.70
C ARG A 147 -6.18 4.12 -3.43
N LEU A 148 -7.17 4.01 -2.54
CA LEU A 148 -8.07 5.11 -2.17
C LEU A 148 -7.42 6.14 -1.23
N LEU A 149 -6.20 5.86 -0.76
CA LEU A 149 -5.36 6.83 -0.05
C LEU A 149 -4.58 7.75 -1.01
N LEU A 150 -4.52 7.40 -2.30
CA LEU A 150 -3.72 8.07 -3.31
C LEU A 150 -4.62 8.71 -4.38
N PRO A 151 -4.16 9.76 -5.07
CA PRO A 151 -4.89 10.34 -6.20
C PRO A 151 -5.20 9.27 -7.27
N PRO A 152 -6.42 9.23 -7.85
CA PRO A 152 -6.81 8.23 -8.84
C PRO A 152 -5.86 8.17 -10.05
N GLU A 153 -5.37 9.31 -10.52
CA GLU A 153 -4.43 9.43 -11.63
C GLU A 153 -3.09 8.72 -11.37
N GLN A 154 -2.69 8.59 -10.10
CA GLN A 154 -1.45 7.92 -9.71
C GLN A 154 -1.60 6.39 -9.66
N THR A 155 -2.83 5.88 -9.53
CA THR A 155 -3.08 4.44 -9.33
C THR A 155 -3.86 3.80 -10.46
N ALA A 156 -4.45 4.57 -11.39
CA ALA A 156 -5.29 4.07 -12.47
C ALA A 156 -4.58 3.09 -13.42
N HIS A 157 -3.28 3.29 -13.66
CA HIS A 157 -2.45 2.42 -14.50
C HIS A 157 -1.82 1.25 -13.73
N ILE A 158 -1.94 1.23 -12.40
CA ILE A 158 -1.34 0.20 -11.56
C ILE A 158 -2.28 -1.00 -11.46
N ALA A 159 -2.14 -1.92 -12.43
CA ALA A 159 -2.81 -3.21 -12.36
C ALA A 159 -1.99 -4.17 -11.48
N PRO A 160 -2.63 -4.94 -10.57
CA PRO A 160 -1.95 -6.04 -9.89
C PRO A 160 -1.54 -7.08 -10.94
N ALA A 161 -0.25 -7.13 -11.26
CA ALA A 161 0.31 -8.04 -12.24
C ALA A 161 1.05 -9.19 -11.53
N GLY A 162 0.71 -10.43 -11.89
CA GLY A 162 1.42 -11.64 -11.45
C GLY A 162 0.95 -12.19 -10.11
N ALA A 163 0.57 -13.47 -10.10
CA ALA A 163 0.22 -14.22 -8.90
C ALA A 163 1.47 -14.83 -8.22
N ALA A 164 2.51 -14.03 -8.00
CA ALA A 164 3.68 -14.50 -7.26
C ALA A 164 3.35 -14.42 -5.76
N ALA A 165 3.44 -15.56 -5.05
CA ALA A 165 3.14 -15.63 -3.63
C ALA A 165 3.95 -14.60 -2.84
N ALA A 166 3.26 -13.74 -2.10
CA ALA A 166 3.91 -12.82 -1.17
C ALA A 166 4.76 -13.63 -0.18
N SER A 167 6.07 -13.42 -0.20
CA SER A 167 6.94 -14.05 0.78
C SER A 167 7.01 -13.19 2.05
N PRO A 168 7.22 -13.78 3.24
CA PRO A 168 7.44 -13.01 4.46
C PRO A 168 8.64 -12.05 4.41
N ARG A 169 9.57 -12.31 3.48
CA ARG A 169 10.72 -11.44 3.21
C ARG A 169 10.28 -10.16 2.51
N LEU A 170 9.34 -10.27 1.58
CA LEU A 170 8.79 -9.14 0.84
C LEU A 170 8.02 -8.19 1.78
N ALA A 171 7.12 -8.74 2.62
CA ALA A 171 6.38 -7.97 3.60
C ALA A 171 7.30 -7.21 4.57
N ARG A 172 8.42 -7.82 4.97
CA ARG A 172 9.44 -7.18 5.82
C ARG A 172 10.12 -5.99 5.13
N CYS A 173 10.47 -6.12 3.85
CA CYS A 173 11.07 -5.02 3.09
C CYS A 173 10.10 -3.85 2.95
N TRP A 174 8.81 -4.14 2.73
CA TRP A 174 7.76 -3.12 2.73
C TRP A 174 7.58 -2.44 4.07
N ARG A 175 7.56 -3.21 5.17
CA ARG A 175 7.49 -2.66 6.52
C ARG A 175 8.66 -1.72 6.80
N LEU A 176 9.88 -2.10 6.41
CA LEU A 176 11.07 -1.24 6.54
C LEU A 176 10.91 0.09 5.78
N CYS A 177 10.34 0.05 4.57
CA CYS A 177 10.08 1.27 3.78
C CYS A 177 9.02 2.16 4.46
N ALA A 178 7.94 1.57 4.98
CA ALA A 178 6.90 2.33 5.68
C ALA A 178 7.38 2.91 7.01
N GLU A 179 8.12 2.14 7.81
CA GLU A 179 8.78 2.63 9.02
C GLU A 179 9.72 3.80 8.70
N ARG A 180 10.49 3.69 7.60
CA ARG A 180 11.38 4.78 7.18
C ARG A 180 10.62 6.00 6.68
N ALA A 181 9.52 5.81 5.95
CA ALA A 181 8.67 6.89 5.44
C ALA A 181 7.99 7.70 6.55
N ALA A 182 7.70 7.07 7.69
CA ALA A 182 7.12 7.74 8.86
C ALA A 182 8.13 8.61 9.63
N LEU A 183 9.43 8.50 9.34
CA LEU A 183 10.48 9.28 9.99
C LEU A 183 10.84 10.51 9.15
N PRO A 184 11.18 11.65 9.79
CA PRO A 184 11.66 12.81 9.07
C PRO A 184 12.96 12.49 8.30
N TRP A 185 13.09 13.07 7.11
CA TRP A 185 14.33 13.04 6.35
C TRP A 185 15.20 14.20 6.81
N GLN A 186 16.40 13.89 7.29
CA GLN A 186 17.42 14.91 7.48
C GLN A 186 18.05 15.19 6.12
N GLU A 187 17.81 16.37 5.58
CA GLU A 187 18.58 16.87 4.46
C GLU A 187 19.98 17.23 4.97
N ALA A 188 21.00 16.59 4.40
CA ALA A 188 22.36 17.06 4.62
C ALA A 188 22.50 18.38 3.85
N ALA A 189 22.79 19.46 4.57
CA ALA A 189 23.14 20.77 4.01
C ALA A 189 24.32 20.68 3.03
#